data_AF-T0YNB6-F1
#
_entry.id   AF-T0YNB6-F1
#
_cell.length_a   1.000
_cell.length_b   1.000
_cell.length_c   1.000
_cell.angle_alpha   90.00
_cell.angle_beta   90.00
_cell.angle_gamma   90.00
#
_symmetry.space_group_name_H-M   'P 1'
#
loop_
_entity.id
_entity.type
_entity.pdbx_description
1 polymer ?
#
loop_
_entity_poly.entity_id
_entity_poly.type
_entity_poly.pdbx_seq_one_letter_code
_entity_poly.pdbx_strand_id
1 'polypeptide(L)'
;IAVACTATLPQLGFIHEDSDQSFVLDIADLFRESTTLPIAFSVAKRIERGAPETIDRLVRHTAAAEFRKQQTIPAMIDKIKELFPHPESEQP
;
A
#
# COMPACT_ATOMS: atom_id res chain seq x y z
N ILE A 1 -2.62 -7.87 -2.49
CA ILE A 1 -4.07 -7.99 -2.79
C ILE A 1 -4.42 -7.17 -4.01
N ALA A 2 -4.34 -5.83 -3.98
CA ALA A 2 -4.70 -4.98 -5.12
C ALA A 2 -4.07 -5.43 -6.45
N VAL A 3 -2.73 -5.55 -6.50
CA VAL A 3 -1.96 -6.06 -7.66
C VAL A 3 -2.46 -7.41 -8.18
N ALA A 4 -2.76 -8.35 -7.28
CA ALA A 4 -3.24 -9.67 -7.69
C ALA A 4 -4.68 -9.61 -8.24
N CYS A 5 -5.55 -8.80 -7.62
CA CYS A 5 -6.95 -8.64 -8.02
C CYS A 5 -7.10 -7.92 -9.37
N THR A 6 -6.11 -7.13 -9.77
CA THR A 6 -6.09 -6.42 -11.06
C THR A 6 -5.43 -7.21 -12.18
N ALA A 7 -5.10 -8.49 -11.95
CA ALA A 7 -4.42 -9.36 -12.93
C ALA A 7 -3.09 -8.78 -13.45
N THR A 8 -2.43 -7.92 -12.67
CA THR A 8 -1.12 -7.37 -12.97
C THR A 8 -0.01 -8.28 -12.43
N LEU A 9 1.16 -8.25 -13.06
CA LEU A 9 2.31 -9.09 -12.67
C LEU A 9 3.15 -8.41 -11.59
N PRO A 10 3.34 -9.01 -10.39
CA PRO A 10 4.11 -8.42 -9.31
C PRO A 10 5.56 -8.07 -9.66
N GLN A 11 6.18 -8.82 -10.57
CA GLN A 11 7.59 -8.67 -10.95
C GLN A 11 7.86 -7.49 -11.90
N LEU A 12 6.83 -6.96 -12.56
CA LEU A 12 6.98 -5.91 -13.57
C LEU A 12 6.77 -4.52 -12.96
N GLY A 13 7.71 -4.10 -12.11
CA GLY A 13 7.75 -2.72 -11.63
C GLY A 13 8.26 -1.74 -12.70
N PHE A 14 7.92 -0.48 -12.52
CA PHE A 14 8.39 0.66 -13.31
C PHE A 14 9.54 1.41 -12.64
N ILE A 15 9.53 1.52 -11.30
CA ILE A 15 10.58 2.22 -10.54
C ILE A 15 11.49 1.22 -9.84
N HIS A 16 10.91 0.19 -9.20
CA HIS A 16 11.67 -0.93 -8.67
C HIS A 16 11.89 -1.99 -9.74
N GLU A 17 13.12 -2.49 -9.90
CA GLU A 17 13.47 -3.40 -11.01
C GLU A 17 14.03 -4.77 -10.54
N ASP A 18 14.45 -4.91 -9.26
CA ASP A 18 15.21 -6.07 -8.79
C ASP A 18 14.48 -6.99 -7.79
N SER A 19 13.16 -6.87 -7.64
CA SER A 19 12.36 -7.67 -6.70
C SER A 19 11.28 -8.50 -7.41
N ASP A 20 10.99 -9.70 -6.88
CA ASP A 20 9.82 -10.49 -7.26
C ASP A 20 8.48 -9.77 -6.93
N GLN A 21 8.56 -8.67 -6.18
CA GLN A 21 7.47 -7.81 -5.75
C GLN A 21 7.63 -6.36 -6.24
N SER A 22 8.45 -6.10 -7.27
CA SER A 22 8.75 -4.75 -7.76
C SER A 22 7.50 -3.87 -7.98
N PHE A 23 6.47 -4.36 -8.66
CA PHE A 23 5.23 -3.59 -8.88
C PHE A 23 4.41 -3.42 -7.58
N VAL A 24 4.49 -4.37 -6.65
CA VAL A 24 3.86 -4.22 -5.32
C VAL A 24 4.51 -3.09 -4.55
N LEU A 25 5.83 -2.95 -4.64
CA LEU A 25 6.57 -1.86 -3.99
C LEU A 25 6.24 -0.51 -4.62
N ASP A 26 6.18 -0.43 -5.95
CA ASP A 26 5.78 0.80 -6.66
C ASP A 26 4.40 1.30 -6.20
N ILE A 27 3.40 0.41 -6.16
CA ILE A 27 2.06 0.77 -5.72
C ILE A 27 2.03 1.09 -4.22
N ALA A 28 2.76 0.36 -3.38
CA ALA A 28 2.83 0.64 -1.95
C ALA A 28 3.39 2.04 -1.66
N ASP A 29 4.35 2.49 -2.47
CA ASP A 29 5.02 3.77 -2.29
C ASP A 29 4.10 4.96 -2.52
N LEU A 30 3.10 4.84 -3.39
CA LEU A 30 2.05 5.84 -3.57
C LEU A 30 1.22 6.13 -2.30
N PHE A 31 1.19 5.18 -1.35
CA PHE A 31 0.41 5.27 -0.10
C PHE A 31 1.29 5.43 1.14
N ARG A 32 2.62 5.49 0.97
CA ARG A 32 3.56 5.56 2.09
C ARG A 32 3.32 6.79 2.97
N GLU A 33 3.15 7.95 2.35
CA GLU A 33 2.94 9.21 3.05
C GLU A 33 1.60 9.27 3.78
N SER A 34 0.52 8.91 3.10
CA SER A 34 -0.84 9.04 3.63
C SER A 34 -1.21 7.96 4.65
N THR A 35 -0.56 6.80 4.61
CA THR A 35 -0.92 5.66 5.46
C THR A 35 0.24 5.20 6.34
N THR A 36 1.35 4.75 5.77
CA THR A 36 2.42 4.07 6.52
C THR A 36 3.15 5.00 7.49
N LEU A 37 3.48 6.22 7.07
CA LEU A 37 4.18 7.20 7.93
C LEU A 37 3.34 7.58 9.18
N PRO A 38 2.05 7.99 9.06
CA PRO A 38 1.21 8.27 10.23
C PRO A 38 1.12 7.09 11.21
N ILE A 39 0.97 5.85 10.70
CA ILE A 39 0.91 4.65 11.54
C ILE A 39 2.21 4.49 12.31
N ALA A 40 3.36 4.56 11.62
CA ALA A 40 4.68 4.36 12.23
C ALA A 40 4.92 5.36 13.37
N PHE A 41 4.74 6.65 13.13
CA PHE A 41 4.96 7.68 14.15
C PHE A 41 3.93 7.61 15.29
N SER A 42 2.67 7.30 15.00
CA SER A 42 1.63 7.10 16.03
C SER A 42 1.97 5.95 16.97
N VAL A 43 2.43 4.82 16.41
CA VAL A 43 2.81 3.64 17.18
C VAL A 43 4.11 3.87 17.95
N ALA A 44 5.13 4.46 17.33
CA ALA A 44 6.38 4.81 18.00
C ALA A 44 6.14 5.66 19.26
N LYS A 45 5.27 6.68 19.14
CA LYS A 45 4.87 7.53 20.28
C LYS A 45 4.13 6.78 21.38
N ARG A 46 3.35 5.75 21.06
CA ARG A 46 2.67 4.91 22.07
C ARG A 46 3.66 4.02 22.81
N ILE A 47 4.60 3.41 22.08
CA ILE A 47 5.68 2.59 22.66
C ILE A 47 6.55 3.44 23.58
N GLU A 48 6.96 4.64 23.14
CA GLU A 48 7.70 5.60 23.97
C GLU A 48 6.98 5.94 25.27
N ARG A 49 5.63 6.00 25.25
CA ARG A 49 4.78 6.25 26.42
C ARG A 49 4.52 5.02 27.30
N GLY A 50 5.19 3.90 27.03
CA GLY A 50 5.08 2.69 27.83
C GLY A 50 3.87 1.81 27.50
N ALA A 51 3.42 1.78 26.25
CA ALA A 51 2.42 0.81 25.82
C ALA A 51 2.85 -0.62 26.16
N PRO A 52 1.98 -1.45 26.77
CA PRO A 52 2.34 -2.78 27.25
C PRO A 52 2.47 -3.84 26.13
N GLU A 53 1.90 -3.58 24.95
CA GLU A 53 2.01 -4.48 23.80
C GLU A 53 3.35 -4.38 23.07
N THR A 54 3.73 -5.44 22.36
CA THR A 54 4.89 -5.39 21.46
C THR A 54 4.64 -4.43 20.29
N ILE A 55 5.71 -3.80 19.81
CA ILE A 55 5.66 -2.87 18.67
C ILE A 55 4.99 -3.52 17.44
N ASP A 56 5.36 -4.75 17.10
CA ASP A 56 4.80 -5.49 15.96
C ASP A 56 3.28 -5.68 16.08
N ARG A 57 2.79 -6.05 17.27
CA ARG A 57 1.36 -6.23 17.52
C ARG A 57 0.64 -4.91 17.37
N LEU A 58 1.19 -3.83 17.94
CA LEU A 58 0.59 -2.51 17.91
C LEU A 58 0.56 -1.93 16.48
N VAL A 59 1.63 -2.09 15.70
CA VAL A 59 1.68 -1.72 14.28
C VAL A 59 0.62 -2.48 13.50
N ARG A 60 0.57 -3.82 13.62
CA ARG A 60 -0.37 -4.66 12.85
C ARG A 60 -1.83 -4.29 13.14
N HIS A 61 -2.20 -4.11 14.42
CA HIS A 61 -3.57 -3.73 14.78
C HIS A 61 -3.92 -2.32 14.29
N THR A 62 -3.02 -1.36 14.46
CA THR A 62 -3.24 0.02 14.02
C THR A 62 -3.34 0.09 12.50
N ALA A 63 -2.44 -0.56 11.78
CA ALA A 63 -2.47 -0.64 10.33
C ALA A 63 -3.75 -1.30 9.81
N ALA A 64 -4.17 -2.42 10.39
CA ALA A 64 -5.41 -3.08 9.98
C ALA A 64 -6.65 -2.20 10.20
N ALA A 65 -6.69 -1.41 11.28
CA ALA A 65 -7.77 -0.46 11.52
C ALA A 65 -7.74 0.70 10.52
N GLU A 66 -6.56 1.29 10.28
CA GLU A 66 -6.41 2.41 9.34
C GLU A 66 -6.67 1.99 7.89
N PHE A 67 -6.18 0.82 7.45
CA PHE A 67 -6.45 0.32 6.09
C PHE A 67 -7.94 0.14 5.82
N ARG A 68 -8.70 -0.34 6.82
CA ARG A 68 -10.16 -0.45 6.73
C ARG A 68 -10.83 0.92 6.69
N LYS A 69 -10.42 1.82 7.59
CA LYS A 69 -10.98 3.18 7.66
C LYS A 69 -10.74 3.98 6.38
N GLN A 70 -9.55 3.85 5.79
CA GLN A 70 -9.13 4.58 4.59
C GLN A 70 -9.54 3.89 3.28
N GLN A 71 -10.12 2.69 3.34
CA GLN A 71 -10.42 1.87 2.15
C GLN A 71 -9.18 1.72 1.25
N THR A 72 -8.02 1.44 1.85
CA THR A 72 -6.72 1.47 1.16
C THR A 72 -6.67 0.49 -0.02
N ILE A 73 -7.23 -0.72 0.11
CA ILE A 73 -7.21 -1.71 -0.98
C ILE A 73 -8.06 -1.26 -2.17
N PRO A 74 -9.33 -0.83 -2.01
CA PRO A 74 -10.09 -0.20 -3.10
C PRO A 74 -9.33 0.94 -3.77
N ALA A 75 -8.76 1.87 -2.99
CA ALA A 75 -8.01 3.00 -3.55
C ALA A 75 -6.78 2.55 -4.35
N MET A 76 -6.05 1.52 -3.88
CA MET A 76 -4.93 0.93 -4.63
C MET A 76 -5.39 0.31 -5.95
N ILE A 77 -6.54 -0.38 -5.98
CA ILE A 77 -7.11 -0.95 -7.20
C ILE A 77 -7.42 0.15 -8.21
N ASP A 78 -8.05 1.24 -7.77
CA ASP A 78 -8.38 2.36 -8.63
C ASP A 78 -7.12 3.02 -9.19
N LYS A 79 -6.08 3.21 -8.36
CA LYS A 79 -4.79 3.73 -8.84
C LYS A 79 -4.12 2.83 -9.86
N ILE A 80 -4.14 1.51 -9.67
CA ILE A 80 -3.60 0.57 -10.67
C ILE A 80 -4.36 0.70 -12.00
N LYS A 81 -5.69 0.83 -11.97
CA LYS A 81 -6.50 0.98 -13.19
C LYS A 81 -6.23 2.31 -13.91
N GLU A 82 -5.98 3.38 -13.17
CA GLU A 82 -5.63 4.69 -13.73
C GLU A 82 -4.26 4.69 -14.45
N LEU A 83 -3.34 3.79 -14.07
CA LEU A 83 -2.02 3.70 -14.71
C LEU A 83 -2.09 3.16 -16.15
N PHE A 84 -3.12 2.40 -16.49
CA PHE A 84 -3.24 1.76 -17.80
C PHE A 84 -4.32 2.42 -18.65
N PRO A 85 -4.07 2.63 -19.94
CA PRO A 85 -5.06 3.19 -20.85
C PRO A 85 -6.30 2.30 -20.92
N HIS A 86 -7.48 2.94 -21.04
CA HIS A 86 -8.70 2.20 -21.27
C HIS A 86 -8.70 1.63 -22.69
N PRO A 87 -9.24 0.43 -22.93
CA PRO A 87 -9.24 -0.20 -24.26
C PRO A 87 -9.96 0.63 -25.34
N GLU A 88 -10.75 1.63 -24.97
CA GLU A 88 -11.40 2.57 -25.90
C GLU A 88 -10.55 3.81 -26.24
N SER A 89 -9.37 3.97 -25.61
CA SER A 89 -8.46 5.10 -25.86
C SER A 89 -7.42 4.84 -26.95
N GLU A 90 -7.43 3.65 -27.55
CA GLU A 90 -6.76 3.39 -28.82
C GLU A 90 -7.65 3.89 -29.97
N GLN A 91 -7.54 5.17 -30.32
CA GLN A 91 -7.91 5.61 -31.68
C GLN A 91 -6.75 5.28 -32.63
N PRO A 92 -7.03 4.78 -33.85
CA PRO A 92 -6.01 4.43 -34.84
C PRO A 92 -5.17 5.62 -35.31
#